data_AF-A0A524MQ47-F1
#
_entry.id   AF-A0A524MQ47-F1
#
_cell.length_a   1.000
_cell.length_b   1.000
_cell.length_c   1.000
_cell.angle_alpha   90.00
_cell.angle_beta   90.00
_cell.angle_gamma   90.00
#
_symmetry.space_group_name_H-M   'P 1'
#
loop_
_entity.id
_entity.type
_entity.pdbx_description
1 polymer ?
#
loop_
_entity_poly.entity_id
_entity_poly.type
_entity_poly.pdbx_seq_one_letter_code
_entity_poly.pdbx_strand_id
1 'polypeptide(L)'
;MSSTPWRRAVIGVAAGVFGAAMLGSPAFADPPAPTDYKSEIVSVEPPTSTIETSIVGGDSFFELTVARGTAVVVIGYQGEEMLWFRTDGTVWENRNSPSTYLNADRLGGGGIPDRATADAEPDWTRVA
;
A
#
# COMPACT_ATOMS: atom_id res chain seq x y z
N MET A 1 -3.67 22.88 -51.05
CA MET A 1 -3.78 21.48 -50.56
C MET A 1 -4.43 21.51 -49.18
N SER A 2 -5.72 21.16 -49.09
CA SER A 2 -6.48 21.14 -47.84
C SER A 2 -6.07 19.91 -47.02
N SER A 3 -5.53 20.12 -45.83
CA SER A 3 -5.27 19.02 -44.90
C SER A 3 -6.61 18.43 -44.46
N THR A 4 -6.81 17.15 -44.80
CA THR A 4 -8.07 16.45 -44.57
C THR A 4 -8.35 16.37 -43.06
N PRO A 5 -9.56 16.71 -42.59
CA PRO A 5 -9.89 16.90 -41.16
C PRO A 5 -9.57 15.69 -40.27
N TRP A 6 -9.52 14.48 -40.83
CA TRP A 6 -9.14 13.26 -40.12
C TRP A 6 -7.70 13.28 -39.57
N ARG A 7 -6.76 13.96 -40.25
CA ARG A 7 -5.38 14.08 -39.78
C ARG A 7 -5.27 14.88 -38.49
N ARG A 8 -6.10 15.92 -38.34
CA ARG A 8 -6.14 16.77 -37.14
C ARG A 8 -6.75 16.03 -35.95
N ALA A 9 -7.77 15.20 -36.19
CA ALA A 9 -8.38 14.37 -35.17
C ALA A 9 -7.41 13.29 -34.64
N VAL A 10 -6.68 12.62 -35.53
CA VAL A 10 -5.66 11.62 -35.14
C VAL A 10 -4.53 12.24 -34.32
N ILE A 11 -4.05 13.43 -34.72
CA ILE A 11 -3.02 14.15 -33.96
C ILE A 11 -3.55 14.56 -32.57
N GLY A 12 -4.80 15.04 -32.47
CA GLY A 12 -5.40 15.42 -31.20
C GLY A 12 -5.55 14.23 -30.23
N VAL A 13 -5.98 13.07 -30.72
CA VAL A 13 -6.08 11.84 -29.91
C VAL A 13 -4.69 11.37 -29.47
N ALA A 14 -3.71 11.34 -30.38
CA ALA A 14 -2.35 10.94 -30.04
C ALA A 14 -1.71 11.87 -29.00
N ALA A 15 -1.89 13.18 -29.13
CA ALA A 15 -1.41 14.16 -28.16
C ALA A 15 -2.11 14.03 -26.80
N GLY A 16 -3.41 13.75 -26.79
CA GLY A 16 -4.16 13.48 -25.55
C GLY A 16 -3.68 12.22 -24.82
N VAL A 17 -3.45 11.13 -25.55
CA VAL A 17 -2.91 9.88 -24.98
C VAL A 17 -1.48 10.09 -24.44
N PHE A 18 -0.64 10.82 -25.17
CA PHE A 18 0.73 11.12 -24.73
C PHE A 18 0.76 12.04 -23.50
N GLY A 19 -0.14 13.04 -23.44
CA GLY A 19 -0.30 13.89 -22.27
C GLY A 19 -0.79 13.15 -21.03
N ALA A 20 -1.74 12.21 -21.19
CA ALA A 20 -2.22 11.38 -20.09
C ALA A 20 -1.14 10.44 -19.53
N ALA A 21 -0.29 9.88 -20.39
CA ALA A 21 0.82 9.03 -19.98
C ALA A 21 1.91 9.76 -19.18
N MET A 22 2.04 11.08 -19.35
CA MET A 22 3.05 11.91 -18.66
C MET A 22 2.59 12.41 -17.28
N LEU A 23 1.32 12.25 -16.91
CA LEU A 23 0.79 12.64 -15.59
C LEU A 23 1.04 11.59 -14.50
N GLY A 24 1.43 10.37 -14.87
CA GLY A 24 1.83 9.34 -13.91
C GLY A 24 3.30 9.50 -13.54
N SER A 25 3.61 10.09 -12.38
CA SER A 25 4.96 9.96 -11.81
C SER A 25 5.21 8.48 -11.46
N PRO A 26 6.35 7.89 -11.84
CA PRO A 26 6.69 6.56 -11.35
C PRO A 26 6.81 6.61 -9.83
N ALA A 27 5.98 5.83 -9.14
CA ALA A 27 6.19 5.56 -7.73
C ALA A 27 7.36 4.60 -7.62
N PHE A 28 8.54 5.12 -7.23
CA PHE A 28 9.65 4.26 -6.84
C PHE A 28 9.34 3.73 -5.43
N ALA A 29 8.87 2.49 -5.36
CA ALA A 29 8.89 1.75 -4.10
C ALA A 29 10.35 1.38 -3.79
N ASP A 30 10.75 1.42 -2.51
CA ASP A 30 12.06 0.92 -2.05
C ASP A 30 12.05 -0.61 -2.20
N PRO A 31 12.74 -1.21 -3.20
CA PRO A 31 12.69 -2.64 -3.41
C PRO A 31 13.57 -3.37 -2.38
N PRO A 32 13.36 -4.67 -2.16
CA PRO A 32 14.25 -5.42 -1.29
C PRO A 32 15.67 -5.42 -1.89
N ALA A 33 16.66 -5.07 -1.09
CA ALA A 33 18.07 -5.02 -1.46
C ALA A 33 18.91 -5.89 -0.51
N PRO A 34 20.10 -6.35 -0.93
CA PRO A 34 20.99 -7.07 -0.02
C PRO A 34 21.34 -6.22 1.21
N THR A 35 21.17 -6.79 2.40
CA THR A 35 21.55 -6.19 3.68
C THR A 35 22.38 -7.19 4.50
N ASP A 36 23.10 -6.70 5.52
CA ASP A 36 23.75 -7.54 6.53
C ASP A 36 22.79 -7.93 7.66
N TYR A 37 21.50 -7.65 7.51
CA TYR A 37 20.46 -7.88 8.50
C TYR A 37 19.49 -8.97 8.04
N LYS A 38 18.96 -9.73 9.01
CA LYS A 38 17.95 -10.76 8.79
C LYS A 38 16.93 -10.69 9.91
N SER A 39 15.65 -10.67 9.53
CA SER A 39 14.53 -10.84 10.46
C SER A 39 13.94 -12.24 10.34
N GLU A 40 13.49 -12.78 11.46
CA GLU A 40 12.83 -14.09 11.53
C GLU A 40 11.58 -13.95 12.38
N ILE A 41 10.49 -14.55 11.91
CA ILE A 41 9.27 -14.73 12.70
C ILE A 41 9.49 -15.93 13.61
N VAL A 42 9.61 -15.69 14.91
CA VAL A 42 9.94 -16.74 15.90
C VAL A 42 8.73 -17.50 16.42
N SER A 43 7.56 -16.86 16.47
CA SER A 43 6.29 -17.50 16.83
C SER A 43 5.09 -16.73 16.29
N VAL A 44 3.97 -17.44 16.15
CA VAL A 44 2.63 -16.87 15.95
C VAL A 44 1.75 -17.43 17.05
N GLU A 45 1.19 -16.55 17.88
CA GLU A 45 0.46 -16.93 19.08
C GLU A 45 -0.91 -16.25 19.14
N PRO A 46 -2.00 -17.03 19.33
CA PRO A 46 -2.03 -18.49 19.33
C PRO A 46 -1.70 -19.07 17.93
N PRO A 47 -1.19 -20.32 17.85
CA PRO A 47 -0.99 -20.97 16.56
C PRO A 47 -2.29 -21.03 15.76
N THR A 48 -2.21 -20.69 14.48
CA THR A 48 -3.38 -20.65 13.59
C THR A 48 -3.01 -21.12 12.19
N SER A 49 -3.98 -21.71 11.48
CA SER A 49 -3.87 -22.07 10.07
C SER A 49 -4.51 -21.05 9.14
N THR A 50 -5.13 -19.99 9.66
CA THR A 50 -5.82 -18.98 8.85
C THR A 50 -4.96 -17.76 8.54
N ILE A 51 -3.78 -17.67 9.14
CA ILE A 51 -2.83 -16.57 8.97
C ILE A 51 -1.47 -17.18 8.65
N GLU A 52 -0.89 -16.74 7.54
CA GLU A 52 0.48 -17.07 7.16
C GLU A 52 1.30 -15.77 7.17
N THR A 53 2.53 -15.84 7.67
CA THR A 53 3.43 -14.69 7.77
C THR A 53 4.82 -15.06 7.29
N SER A 54 5.48 -14.14 6.60
CA SER A 54 6.85 -14.34 6.11
C SER A 54 7.65 -13.03 6.15
N ILE A 55 8.98 -13.15 6.18
CA ILE A 55 9.87 -12.02 5.95
C ILE A 55 10.45 -12.17 4.54
N VAL A 56 10.29 -11.13 3.73
CA VAL A 56 10.75 -11.09 2.34
C VAL A 56 11.89 -10.07 2.22
N GLY A 57 12.98 -10.47 1.56
CA GLY A 57 14.13 -9.58 1.33
C GLY A 57 15.01 -9.36 2.57
N GLY A 58 15.23 -10.40 3.38
CA GLY A 58 16.10 -10.36 4.56
C GLY A 58 15.44 -9.72 5.77
N ASP A 59 15.22 -8.41 5.70
CA ASP A 59 14.58 -7.58 6.72
C ASP A 59 13.65 -6.52 6.11
N SER A 60 13.46 -6.55 4.78
CA SER A 60 12.80 -5.46 4.04
C SER A 60 11.28 -5.44 4.20
N PHE A 61 10.62 -6.59 4.10
CA PHE A 61 9.16 -6.67 4.11
C PHE A 61 8.64 -7.74 5.05
N PHE A 62 7.54 -7.40 5.72
CA PHE A 62 6.68 -8.35 6.39
C PHE A 62 5.49 -8.68 5.48
N GLU A 63 5.34 -9.95 5.13
CA GLU A 63 4.22 -10.44 4.34
C GLU A 63 3.20 -11.09 5.27
N LEU A 64 1.92 -10.76 5.04
CA LEU A 64 0.78 -11.30 5.77
C LEU A 64 -0.27 -11.79 4.77
N THR A 65 -0.56 -13.09 4.82
CA THR A 65 -1.65 -13.71 4.06
C THR A 65 -2.73 -14.18 5.01
N VAL A 66 -3.98 -13.83 4.71
CA VAL A 66 -5.15 -14.16 5.53
C VAL A 66 -6.10 -15.03 4.72
N ALA A 67 -6.49 -16.17 5.26
CA ALA A 67 -7.47 -17.06 4.65
C ALA A 67 -8.84 -16.38 4.54
N ARG A 68 -9.57 -16.65 3.45
CA ARG A 68 -10.95 -16.15 3.30
C ARG A 68 -11.83 -16.61 4.46
N GLY A 69 -12.77 -15.78 4.86
CA GLY A 69 -13.63 -16.02 6.03
C GLY A 69 -13.01 -15.59 7.36
N THR A 70 -11.74 -15.19 7.39
CA THR A 70 -11.07 -14.66 8.58
C THR A 70 -10.97 -13.14 8.51
N ALA A 71 -11.27 -12.46 9.62
CA ALA A 71 -11.01 -11.03 9.77
C ALA A 71 -9.73 -10.81 10.58
N VAL A 72 -8.86 -9.91 10.12
CA VAL A 72 -7.62 -9.53 10.80
C VAL A 72 -7.51 -8.02 10.80
N VAL A 73 -7.23 -7.43 11.96
CA VAL A 73 -6.85 -6.02 12.09
C VAL A 73 -5.37 -5.96 12.42
N VAL A 74 -4.61 -5.19 11.64
CA VAL A 74 -3.19 -4.90 11.91
C VAL A 74 -3.14 -3.60 12.70
N ILE A 75 -2.55 -3.65 13.88
CA ILE A 75 -2.40 -2.51 14.78
C ILE A 75 -1.11 -1.76 14.44
N GLY A 76 -1.20 -0.43 14.39
CA GLY A 76 -0.11 0.49 14.16
C GLY A 76 0.77 0.72 15.40
N TYR A 77 1.83 1.49 15.22
CA TYR A 77 2.84 1.76 16.24
C TYR A 77 2.31 2.45 17.49
N GLN A 78 1.17 3.16 17.40
CA GLN A 78 0.56 3.87 18.52
C GLN A 78 -0.73 3.20 19.01
N GLY A 79 -0.99 1.94 18.60
CA GLY A 79 -2.16 1.18 19.03
C GLY A 79 -3.40 1.42 18.18
N GLU A 80 -3.31 2.24 17.14
CA GLU A 80 -4.41 2.52 16.22
C GLU A 80 -4.60 1.39 15.19
N GLU A 81 -5.80 1.24 14.65
CA GLU A 81 -6.04 0.27 13.58
C GLU A 81 -5.46 0.80 12.26
N MET A 82 -4.54 0.07 11.62
CA MET A 82 -3.86 0.48 10.38
C MET A 82 -4.43 -0.22 9.14
N LEU A 83 -4.54 -1.55 9.19
CA LEU A 83 -5.11 -2.36 8.10
C LEU A 83 -6.22 -3.26 8.62
N TRP A 84 -7.23 -3.49 7.79
CA TRP A 84 -8.32 -4.41 8.08
C TRP A 84 -8.57 -5.36 6.90
N PHE A 85 -8.19 -6.62 7.09
CA PHE A 85 -8.56 -7.74 6.24
C PHE A 85 -9.96 -8.19 6.63
N ARG A 86 -10.90 -8.12 5.69
CA ARG A 86 -12.29 -8.50 5.88
C ARG A 86 -12.51 -9.97 5.53
N THR A 87 -13.57 -10.55 6.07
CA THR A 87 -13.93 -11.95 5.83
C THR A 87 -14.26 -12.25 4.36
N ASP A 88 -14.62 -11.23 3.57
CA ASP A 88 -14.88 -11.33 2.13
C ASP A 88 -13.60 -11.30 1.27
N GLY A 89 -12.42 -11.14 1.89
CA GLY A 89 -11.12 -11.08 1.23
C GLY A 89 -10.71 -9.68 0.78
N THR A 90 -11.47 -8.63 1.10
CA THR A 90 -11.06 -7.25 0.84
C THR A 90 -10.10 -6.75 1.92
N VAL A 91 -9.19 -5.84 1.54
CA VAL A 91 -8.26 -5.18 2.46
C VAL A 91 -8.53 -3.69 2.47
N TRP A 92 -8.62 -3.12 3.67
CA TRP A 92 -8.88 -1.71 3.90
C TRP A 92 -7.72 -1.10 4.69
N GLU A 93 -7.32 0.11 4.32
CA GLU A 93 -6.30 0.90 4.99
C GLU A 93 -6.95 2.11 5.68
N ASN A 94 -6.59 2.35 6.93
CA ASN A 94 -7.06 3.50 7.69
C ASN A 94 -6.25 4.75 7.31
N ARG A 95 -6.84 5.68 6.58
CA ARG A 95 -6.19 6.94 6.18
C ARG A 95 -5.95 7.89 7.35
N ASN A 96 -6.53 7.65 8.52
CA ASN A 96 -6.26 8.40 9.75
C ASN A 96 -5.25 7.70 10.67
N SER A 97 -4.69 6.54 10.30
CA SER A 97 -3.60 5.93 11.05
C SER A 97 -2.28 6.66 10.77
N PRO A 98 -1.55 7.16 11.79
CA PRO A 98 -0.17 7.63 11.62
C PRO A 98 0.74 6.58 10.98
N SER A 99 0.55 5.30 11.35
CA SER A 99 1.36 4.19 10.86
C SER A 99 1.25 3.95 9.36
N THR A 100 0.12 4.28 8.73
CA THR A 100 -0.01 4.23 7.26
C THR A 100 1.01 5.13 6.56
N TYR A 101 1.31 6.29 7.14
CA TYR A 101 2.27 7.25 6.56
C TYR A 101 3.71 6.90 6.93
N LEU A 102 3.94 6.42 8.15
CA LEU A 102 5.25 5.95 8.58
C LEU A 102 5.71 4.73 7.78
N ASN A 103 4.80 3.81 7.43
CA ASN A 103 5.13 2.62 6.65
C ASN A 103 5.20 2.87 5.13
N ALA A 104 4.85 4.06 4.64
CA ALA A 104 4.94 4.40 3.21
C ALA A 104 6.40 4.54 2.73
N ASP A 105 7.34 4.75 3.66
CA ASP A 105 8.77 4.85 3.41
C ASP A 105 9.51 4.04 4.47
N ARG A 106 10.50 3.25 4.07
CA ARG A 106 11.25 2.36 4.97
C ARG A 106 11.94 3.10 6.12
N LEU A 107 12.30 4.37 5.92
CA LEU A 107 12.95 5.21 6.93
C LEU A 107 11.95 6.05 7.74
N GLY A 108 10.64 5.88 7.51
CA GLY A 108 9.60 6.65 8.19
C GLY A 108 9.62 8.14 7.82
N GLY A 109 10.21 8.50 6.68
CA GLY A 109 10.40 9.89 6.26
C GLY A 109 9.16 10.59 5.70
N GLY A 110 8.05 9.86 5.54
CA GLY A 110 6.79 10.42 5.05
C GLY A 110 6.17 11.42 6.03
N GLY A 111 5.75 12.58 5.52
CA GLY A 111 4.99 13.54 6.33
C GLY A 111 3.65 12.95 6.77
N ILE A 112 3.40 12.94 8.08
CA ILE A 112 2.11 12.53 8.65
C ILE A 112 1.16 13.73 8.58
N PRO A 113 -0.02 13.63 7.91
CA PRO A 113 -1.01 14.70 7.91
C PRO A 113 -1.58 14.95 9.32
N ASP A 114 -1.94 16.19 9.65
CA ASP A 114 -2.51 16.55 10.97
C ASP A 114 -3.76 15.75 11.35
N ARG A 115 -4.52 15.26 10.36
CA ARG A 115 -5.72 14.43 10.58
C ARG A 115 -5.42 12.99 10.95
N ALA A 116 -4.19 12.53 10.73
CA ALA A 116 -3.79 11.16 11.03
C ALA A 116 -3.19 11.10 12.44
N THR A 117 -4.07 10.93 13.42
CA THR A 117 -3.71 10.77 14.84
C THR A 117 -4.15 9.40 15.34
N ALA A 118 -3.49 8.88 16.37
CA ALA A 118 -3.77 7.54 16.89
C ALA A 118 -5.19 7.39 17.46
N ASP A 119 -5.80 8.49 17.90
CA ASP A 119 -7.12 8.57 18.49
C ASP A 119 -8.23 9.00 17.50
N ALA A 120 -7.87 9.31 16.25
CA ALA A 120 -8.85 9.67 15.23
C ALA A 120 -9.72 8.46 14.84
N GLU A 121 -11.00 8.72 14.56
CA GLU A 121 -11.89 7.69 13.99
C GLU A 121 -11.32 7.18 12.66
N PRO A 122 -11.30 5.85 12.43
CA PRO A 122 -10.75 5.29 11.20
C PRO A 122 -11.45 5.80 9.92
N ASP A 123 -10.65 6.21 8.93
CA ASP A 123 -11.10 6.55 7.58
C ASP A 123 -10.69 5.45 6.60
N TRP A 124 -11.58 4.45 6.44
CA TRP A 124 -11.27 3.24 5.69
C TRP A 124 -11.30 3.44 4.18
N THR A 125 -10.17 3.18 3.52
CA THR A 125 -10.07 3.09 2.05
C THR A 125 -9.73 1.67 1.62
N ARG A 126 -10.48 1.10 0.67
CA ARG A 126 -10.18 -0.23 0.14
C ARG A 126 -8.93 -0.18 -0.74
N VAL A 127 -8.00 -1.11 -0.49
CA VAL A 127 -6.71 -1.22 -1.21
C VAL A 127 -6.52 -2.55 -1.93
N ALA A 128 -7.30 -3.59 -1.61
CA ALA A 128 -7.38 -4.86 -2.35
C ALA A 128 -8.80 -5.46 -2.29
#